data_AF-A0A533U3P5-F1
#
_entry.id   AF-A0A533U3P5-F1
#
_cell.length_a   1.000
_cell.length_b   1.000
_cell.length_c   1.000
_cell.angle_alpha   90.00
_cell.angle_beta   90.00
_cell.angle_gamma   90.00
#
_symmetry.space_group_name_H-M   'P 1'
#
loop_
_entity.id
_entity.type
_entity.pdbx_description
1 polymer ?
#
loop_
_entity_poly.entity_id
_entity_poly.type
_entity_poly.pdbx_seq_one_letter_code
_entity_poly.pdbx_strand_id
1 'polypeptide(L)'
;MEFLTRSIEEHSLIWVVISAGFGGIIGALIKFIFETVIALRYEQSISAGKMLSRYRYPLLRTADSLDRRIENMIRFVDRQWYDDKKDDYYRLSTLYLFGSYLGWSKIIEDAAFIEYVLSDRKARQFSKCFNRVFKALTNFGYFAHIGKNEFTELEEASVPRFALTAIGEMMIRKTPEDGDRLPELLGFVEFTKKLNESPDFQKWFHYLEAAILTDQKQSLTSARWHRLLIVASIMRAFVSYLDPKKRQTAPRQIAYLDQMNPKVAEEVVKELKEMKMESLIVLPDQQK
;
A
#
# COMPACT_ATOMS: atom_id res chain seq x y z
N MET A 1 -17.70 58.74 -27.88
CA MET A 1 -18.55 58.78 -26.66
C MET A 1 -20.02 59.03 -27.00
N GLU A 2 -20.36 59.96 -27.91
CA GLU A 2 -21.75 60.21 -28.35
C GLU A 2 -22.44 59.04 -29.07
N PHE A 3 -21.70 58.27 -29.89
CA PHE A 3 -22.27 57.10 -30.59
C PHE A 3 -22.70 55.99 -29.63
N LEU A 4 -21.93 55.78 -28.55
CA LEU A 4 -22.26 54.80 -27.51
C LEU A 4 -23.46 55.25 -26.67
N THR A 5 -23.57 56.54 -26.36
CA THR A 5 -24.70 57.06 -25.56
C THR A 5 -26.01 57.03 -26.34
N ARG A 6 -26.00 57.37 -27.63
CA ARG A 6 -27.20 57.34 -28.49
C ARG A 6 -27.70 55.91 -28.78
N SER A 7 -26.77 54.97 -29.00
CA SER A 7 -27.10 53.55 -29.15
C SER A 7 -27.63 52.91 -27.86
N ILE A 8 -27.23 53.42 -26.69
CA ILE A 8 -27.75 52.94 -25.39
C ILE A 8 -29.18 53.43 -25.17
N GLU A 9 -29.54 54.66 -25.56
CA GLU A 9 -30.92 55.16 -25.42
C GLU A 9 -31.90 54.44 -26.37
N GLU A 10 -31.55 54.27 -27.65
CA GLU A 10 -32.46 53.67 -28.66
C GLU A 10 -32.60 52.14 -28.55
N HIS A 11 -31.63 51.45 -27.95
CA HIS A 11 -31.62 49.99 -27.86
C HIS A 11 -31.49 49.47 -26.42
N SER A 12 -31.72 50.30 -25.40
CA SER A 12 -31.66 49.93 -23.97
C SER A 12 -32.46 48.67 -23.67
N LEU A 13 -33.66 48.55 -24.23
CA LEU A 13 -34.55 47.41 -24.02
C LEU A 13 -33.99 46.12 -24.62
N ILE A 14 -33.35 46.20 -25.79
CA ILE A 14 -32.72 45.06 -26.47
C ILE A 14 -31.49 44.59 -25.67
N TRP A 15 -30.68 45.52 -25.16
CA TRP A 15 -29.53 45.20 -24.31
C TRP A 15 -29.94 44.59 -22.97
N VAL A 16 -31.05 45.03 -22.37
CA VAL A 16 -31.60 44.42 -21.15
C VAL A 16 -32.08 42.99 -21.40
N VAL A 17 -32.77 42.73 -22.53
CA VAL A 17 -33.25 41.38 -22.88
C VAL A 17 -32.09 40.44 -23.20
N ILE A 18 -31.08 40.92 -23.93
CA ILE A 18 -29.88 40.14 -24.25
C ILE A 18 -29.09 39.85 -22.96
N SER A 19 -28.87 40.84 -22.09
CA SER A 19 -28.14 40.64 -20.83
C SER A 19 -28.90 39.72 -19.85
N ALA A 20 -30.23 39.80 -19.79
CA ALA A 20 -31.04 38.88 -18.99
C ALA A 20 -31.00 37.44 -19.54
N GLY A 21 -31.05 37.26 -20.86
CA GLY A 21 -30.93 35.94 -21.50
C GLY A 21 -29.56 35.30 -21.29
N PHE A 22 -28.47 36.05 -21.51
CA PHE A 22 -27.11 35.57 -21.28
C PHE A 22 -26.83 35.35 -19.79
N GLY A 23 -27.30 36.22 -18.91
CA GLY A 23 -27.18 36.07 -17.46
C GLY A 23 -27.90 34.83 -16.92
N GLY A 24 -29.09 34.53 -17.44
CA GLY A 24 -29.84 33.32 -17.09
C GLY A 24 -29.15 32.03 -17.52
N ILE A 25 -28.59 32.00 -18.74
CA ILE A 25 -27.87 30.84 -19.27
C ILE A 25 -26.58 30.60 -18.48
N ILE A 26 -25.80 31.65 -18.21
CA ILE A 26 -24.56 31.55 -17.40
C ILE A 26 -24.89 31.13 -15.96
N GLY A 27 -25.93 31.70 -15.36
CA GLY A 27 -26.39 31.34 -14.03
C GLY A 27 -26.81 29.86 -13.93
N ALA A 28 -27.56 29.36 -14.92
CA ALA A 28 -27.96 27.96 -14.98
C ALA A 28 -26.77 27.01 -15.18
N LEU A 29 -25.79 27.38 -16.02
CA LEU A 29 -24.54 26.63 -16.22
C LEU A 29 -23.69 26.57 -14.96
N ILE A 30 -23.51 27.70 -14.27
CA ILE A 30 -22.78 27.75 -12.99
C ILE A 30 -23.50 26.90 -11.95
N LYS A 31 -24.82 27.02 -11.84
CA LYS A 31 -25.64 26.22 -10.93
C LYS A 31 -25.53 24.73 -11.21
N PHE A 32 -25.61 24.31 -12.48
CA PHE A 32 -25.43 22.92 -12.89
C PHE A 32 -24.03 22.39 -12.57
N ILE A 33 -22.98 23.16 -12.83
CA ILE A 33 -21.60 22.77 -12.47
C ILE A 33 -21.46 22.64 -10.94
N PHE A 34 -22.05 23.55 -10.18
CA PHE A 34 -21.94 23.55 -8.71
C PHE A 34 -22.76 22.43 -8.06
N GLU A 35 -24.03 22.30 -8.43
CA GLU A 35 -24.96 21.32 -7.85
C GLU A 35 -24.74 19.91 -8.37
N THR A 36 -24.39 19.75 -9.65
CA THR A 36 -24.20 18.42 -10.22
C THR A 36 -22.74 18.01 -10.10
N VAL A 37 -21.78 18.76 -10.64
CA VAL A 37 -20.39 18.28 -10.73
C VAL A 37 -19.64 18.42 -9.42
N ILE A 38 -19.75 19.57 -8.73
CA ILE A 38 -19.01 19.83 -7.50
C ILE A 38 -19.65 19.10 -6.31
N ALA A 39 -20.97 19.12 -6.17
CA ALA A 39 -21.63 18.42 -5.07
C ALA A 39 -21.46 16.89 -5.16
N LEU A 40 -21.60 16.28 -6.36
CA LEU A 40 -21.32 14.85 -6.53
C LEU A 40 -19.87 14.51 -6.15
N ARG A 41 -18.90 15.31 -6.60
CA ARG A 41 -17.48 15.11 -6.23
C ARG A 41 -17.25 15.30 -4.73
N TYR A 42 -17.92 16.27 -4.10
CA TYR A 42 -17.79 16.54 -2.68
C TYR A 42 -18.38 15.41 -1.82
N GLU A 43 -19.60 14.98 -2.11
CA GLU A 43 -20.26 13.85 -1.44
C GLU A 43 -19.47 12.55 -1.61
N GLN A 44 -18.99 12.27 -2.83
CA GLN A 44 -18.13 11.12 -3.10
C GLN A 44 -16.80 11.22 -2.36
N SER A 45 -16.19 12.40 -2.24
CA SER A 45 -14.93 12.60 -1.49
C SER A 45 -15.10 12.41 0.02
N ILE A 46 -16.23 12.84 0.59
CA ILE A 46 -16.55 12.63 2.01
C ILE A 46 -16.79 11.15 2.26
N SER A 47 -17.55 10.48 1.38
CA SER A 47 -17.79 9.03 1.47
C SER A 47 -16.47 8.25 1.41
N ALA A 48 -15.57 8.63 0.48
CA ALA A 48 -14.24 8.03 0.34
C ALA A 48 -13.34 8.25 1.57
N GLY A 49 -13.33 9.47 2.11
CA GLY A 49 -12.61 9.76 3.34
C GLY A 49 -13.09 8.91 4.52
N LYS A 50 -14.41 8.69 4.63
CA LYS A 50 -15.02 7.85 5.67
C LYS A 50 -14.67 6.37 5.45
N MET A 51 -14.74 5.86 4.22
CA MET A 51 -14.40 4.48 3.92
C MET A 51 -12.92 4.18 4.20
N LEU A 52 -12.01 5.02 3.70
CA LEU A 52 -10.58 4.86 3.96
C LEU A 52 -10.28 4.94 5.46
N SER A 53 -10.98 5.82 6.21
CA SER A 53 -10.81 5.89 7.66
C SER A 53 -11.25 4.59 8.37
N ARG A 54 -12.29 3.91 7.86
CA ARG A 54 -12.80 2.65 8.40
C ARG A 54 -11.80 1.50 8.24
N TYR A 55 -11.10 1.44 7.10
CA TYR A 55 -10.14 0.37 6.79
C TYR A 55 -8.68 0.69 7.16
N ARG A 56 -8.35 1.96 7.41
CA ARG A 56 -6.99 2.38 7.75
C ARG A 56 -6.47 1.74 9.04
N TYR A 57 -7.30 1.63 10.08
CA TYR A 57 -6.86 1.06 11.34
C TYR A 57 -6.55 -0.44 11.25
N PRO A 58 -7.43 -1.29 10.68
CA PRO A 58 -7.10 -2.69 10.44
C PRO A 58 -5.82 -2.88 9.60
N LEU A 59 -5.67 -2.12 8.51
CA LEU A 59 -4.47 -2.18 7.67
C LEU A 59 -3.21 -1.78 8.43
N LEU A 60 -3.26 -0.68 9.19
CA LEU A 60 -2.15 -0.23 10.02
C LEU A 60 -1.73 -1.31 11.02
N ARG A 61 -2.70 -1.95 11.68
CA ARG A 61 -2.42 -2.98 12.69
C ARG A 61 -1.74 -4.21 12.09
N THR A 62 -2.20 -4.68 10.93
CA THR A 62 -1.57 -5.82 10.26
C THR A 62 -0.22 -5.47 9.67
N ALA A 63 -0.06 -4.26 9.12
CA ALA A 63 1.24 -3.75 8.66
C ALA A 63 2.26 -3.62 9.81
N ASP A 64 1.89 -3.05 10.96
CA ASP A 64 2.78 -2.94 12.14
C ASP A 64 3.17 -4.31 12.68
N SER A 65 2.21 -5.24 12.76
CA SER A 65 2.46 -6.61 13.22
C SER A 65 3.42 -7.36 12.29
N LEU A 66 3.23 -7.20 10.97
CA LEU A 66 4.10 -7.80 9.96
C LEU A 66 5.50 -7.19 9.97
N ASP A 67 5.61 -5.86 10.06
CA ASP A 67 6.90 -5.17 10.19
C ASP A 67 7.70 -5.65 11.40
N ARG A 68 7.06 -5.78 12.57
CA ARG A 68 7.72 -6.34 13.77
C ARG A 68 8.15 -7.78 13.58
N ARG A 69 7.36 -8.60 12.88
CA ARG A 69 7.72 -9.99 12.60
C ARG A 69 8.94 -10.06 11.69
N ILE A 70 8.96 -9.27 10.63
CA ILE A 70 10.08 -9.18 9.70
C ILE A 70 11.35 -8.70 10.43
N GLU A 71 11.24 -7.67 11.27
CA GLU A 71 12.34 -7.19 12.11
C GLU A 71 12.89 -8.27 13.04
N ASN A 72 12.01 -9.03 13.70
CA ASN A 72 12.43 -10.16 14.53
C ASN A 72 13.15 -11.23 13.69
N MET A 73 12.68 -11.50 12.47
CA MET A 73 13.31 -12.47 11.57
C MET A 73 14.70 -12.02 11.13
N ILE A 74 14.88 -10.74 10.81
CA ILE A 74 16.18 -10.14 10.47
C ILE A 74 17.13 -10.20 11.67
N ARG A 75 16.67 -9.74 12.85
CA ARG A 75 17.50 -9.66 14.06
C ARG A 75 17.97 -11.02 14.56
N PHE A 76 17.18 -12.06 14.34
CA PHE A 76 17.44 -13.41 14.83
C PHE A 76 17.61 -14.43 13.69
N VAL A 77 18.08 -13.98 12.52
CA VAL A 77 18.25 -14.84 11.33
C VAL A 77 19.12 -16.08 11.64
N ASP A 78 20.17 -15.91 12.45
CA ASP A 78 21.07 -17.01 12.85
C ASP A 78 20.41 -18.10 13.69
N ARG A 79 19.23 -17.83 14.28
CA ARG A 79 18.50 -18.82 15.08
C ARG A 79 17.65 -19.77 14.23
N GLN A 80 17.48 -19.47 12.94
CA GLN A 80 16.72 -20.28 11.98
C GLN A 80 15.32 -20.70 12.49
N TRP A 81 14.65 -19.82 13.25
CA TRP A 81 13.32 -20.13 13.83
C TRP A 81 12.24 -20.41 12.79
N TYR A 82 12.38 -19.87 11.58
CA TYR A 82 11.43 -20.13 10.51
C TYR A 82 11.49 -21.58 10.02
N ASP A 83 12.69 -22.17 9.98
CA ASP A 83 12.93 -23.51 9.45
C ASP A 83 13.01 -24.58 10.56
N ASP A 84 12.60 -24.25 11.79
CA ASP A 84 12.64 -25.17 12.93
C ASP A 84 11.59 -26.28 12.77
N LYS A 85 12.06 -27.47 12.43
CA LYS A 85 11.22 -28.67 12.27
C LYS A 85 10.50 -29.11 13.56
N LYS A 86 10.93 -28.64 14.73
CA LYS A 86 10.31 -28.98 16.02
C LYS A 86 9.15 -28.08 16.39
N ASP A 87 9.11 -26.86 15.87
CA ASP A 87 8.06 -25.88 16.17
C ASP A 87 7.70 -25.03 14.94
N ASP A 88 6.60 -25.41 14.28
CA ASP A 88 6.08 -24.72 13.10
C ASP A 88 5.36 -23.39 13.48
N TYR A 89 5.24 -23.05 14.78
CA TYR A 89 4.51 -21.87 15.22
C TYR A 89 5.08 -20.57 14.61
N TYR A 90 6.42 -20.42 14.59
CA TYR A 90 7.03 -19.20 14.06
C TYR A 90 6.72 -19.04 12.56
N ARG A 91 6.83 -20.12 11.80
CA ARG A 91 6.49 -20.17 10.38
C ARG A 91 5.01 -19.89 10.14
N LEU A 92 4.10 -20.64 10.77
CA LEU A 92 2.65 -20.48 10.62
C LEU A 92 2.18 -19.08 11.00
N SER A 93 2.67 -18.53 12.12
CA SER A 93 2.30 -17.19 12.55
C SER A 93 2.86 -16.10 11.62
N THR A 94 4.03 -16.32 11.02
CA THR A 94 4.60 -15.40 10.02
C THR A 94 3.76 -15.39 8.74
N LEU A 95 3.41 -16.57 8.22
CA LEU A 95 2.55 -16.69 7.04
C LEU A 95 1.18 -16.06 7.28
N TYR A 96 0.59 -16.30 8.45
CA TYR A 96 -0.67 -15.68 8.83
C TYR A 96 -0.60 -14.15 8.82
N LEU A 97 0.50 -13.55 9.29
CA LEU A 97 0.66 -12.09 9.29
C LEU A 97 0.77 -11.52 7.88
N PHE A 98 1.51 -12.19 6.99
CA PHE A 98 1.53 -11.84 5.56
C PHE A 98 0.14 -11.97 4.93
N GLY A 99 -0.53 -13.10 5.14
CA GLY A 99 -1.89 -13.33 4.67
C GLY A 99 -2.86 -12.25 5.18
N SER A 100 -2.77 -11.90 6.46
CA SER A 100 -3.63 -10.88 7.08
C SER A 100 -3.40 -9.49 6.47
N TYR A 101 -2.14 -9.12 6.23
CA TYR A 101 -1.82 -7.86 5.56
C TYR A 101 -2.35 -7.84 4.12
N LEU A 102 -2.14 -8.93 3.36
CA LEU A 102 -2.59 -9.04 1.97
C LEU A 102 -4.11 -9.09 1.85
N GLY A 103 -4.81 -9.74 2.81
CA GLY A 103 -6.27 -9.78 2.88
C GLY A 103 -6.87 -8.39 3.09
N TRP A 104 -6.36 -7.63 4.06
CA TRP A 104 -6.80 -6.22 4.24
C TRP A 104 -6.43 -5.34 3.07
N SER A 105 -5.27 -5.59 2.45
CA SER A 105 -4.87 -4.88 1.24
C SER A 105 -5.85 -5.13 0.09
N LYS A 106 -6.31 -6.37 -0.09
CA LYS A 106 -7.30 -6.74 -1.11
C LYS A 106 -8.67 -6.13 -0.83
N ILE A 107 -9.14 -6.16 0.43
CA ILE A 107 -10.36 -5.47 0.86
C ILE A 107 -10.31 -3.98 0.49
N ILE A 108 -9.19 -3.32 0.78
CA ILE A 108 -9.02 -1.90 0.48
C ILE A 108 -8.94 -1.67 -1.03
N GLU A 109 -8.25 -2.53 -1.79
CA GLU A 109 -8.18 -2.43 -3.24
C GLU A 109 -9.57 -2.53 -3.88
N ASP A 110 -10.37 -3.51 -3.47
CA ASP A 110 -11.72 -3.73 -3.99
C ASP A 110 -12.69 -2.61 -3.58
N ALA A 111 -12.61 -2.15 -2.33
CA ALA A 111 -13.47 -1.08 -1.82
C ALA A 111 -13.09 0.30 -2.38
N ALA A 112 -11.79 0.57 -2.54
CA ALA A 112 -11.29 1.86 -3.02
C ALA A 112 -11.26 2.00 -4.56
N PHE A 113 -11.49 0.93 -5.34
CA PHE A 113 -11.48 0.98 -6.81
C PHE A 113 -12.43 2.05 -7.38
N ILE A 114 -13.63 2.19 -6.78
CA ILE A 114 -14.62 3.21 -7.17
C ILE A 114 -14.14 4.63 -6.79
N GLU A 115 -13.34 4.76 -5.74
CA GLU A 115 -12.88 6.04 -5.19
C GLU A 115 -11.64 6.57 -5.91
N TYR A 116 -10.76 5.68 -6.39
CA TYR A 116 -9.51 6.03 -7.08
C TYR A 116 -9.71 6.67 -8.44
N VAL A 117 -10.74 6.23 -9.18
CA VAL A 117 -11.12 6.80 -10.49
C VAL A 117 -11.43 8.30 -10.39
N LEU A 118 -11.73 8.81 -9.18
CA LEU A 118 -12.23 10.16 -8.95
C LEU A 118 -11.29 11.04 -8.09
N SER A 119 -10.08 10.59 -7.71
CA SER A 119 -9.46 11.03 -6.45
C SER A 119 -8.34 12.10 -6.44
N ASP A 120 -8.34 12.85 -5.32
CA ASP A 120 -7.45 13.92 -4.82
C ASP A 120 -5.96 13.52 -4.63
N ARG A 121 -5.07 14.49 -4.42
CA ARG A 121 -3.62 14.32 -4.16
C ARG A 121 -3.32 13.34 -3.02
N LYS A 122 -4.15 13.29 -1.97
CA LYS A 122 -3.96 12.40 -0.80
C LYS A 122 -4.12 10.92 -1.17
N ALA A 123 -5.16 10.56 -1.92
CA ALA A 123 -5.37 9.18 -2.35
C ALA A 123 -4.27 8.74 -3.33
N ARG A 124 -3.86 9.61 -4.26
CA ARG A 124 -2.70 9.33 -5.12
C ARG A 124 -1.44 9.04 -4.30
N GLN A 125 -1.19 9.80 -3.23
CA GLN A 125 -0.06 9.52 -2.34
C GLN A 125 -0.23 8.19 -1.60
N PHE A 126 -1.43 7.88 -1.10
CA PHE A 126 -1.71 6.59 -0.46
C PHE A 126 -1.42 5.44 -1.41
N SER A 127 -1.98 5.49 -2.63
CA SER A 127 -1.78 4.43 -3.65
C SER A 127 -0.31 4.24 -3.98
N LYS A 128 0.45 5.34 -4.09
CA LYS A 128 1.91 5.26 -4.28
C LYS A 128 2.59 4.52 -3.12
N CYS A 129 2.35 4.94 -1.88
CA CYS A 129 2.97 4.29 -0.71
C CYS A 129 2.54 2.82 -0.56
N PHE A 130 1.25 2.54 -0.74
CA PHE A 130 0.66 1.21 -0.67
C PHE A 130 1.25 0.26 -1.73
N ASN A 131 1.32 0.70 -2.99
CA ASN A 131 1.85 -0.13 -4.07
C ASN A 131 3.36 -0.39 -3.96
N ARG A 132 4.12 0.46 -3.25
CA ARG A 132 5.55 0.20 -3.00
C ARG A 132 5.79 -1.04 -2.17
N VAL A 133 4.92 -1.35 -1.20
CA VAL A 133 5.04 -2.59 -0.42
C VAL A 133 4.97 -3.82 -1.33
N PHE A 134 4.05 -3.81 -2.29
CA PHE A 134 3.99 -4.88 -3.28
C PHE A 134 5.19 -4.84 -4.23
N LYS A 135 5.61 -3.65 -4.68
CA LYS A 135 6.80 -3.49 -5.51
C LYS A 135 8.03 -4.10 -4.83
N ALA A 136 8.20 -3.93 -3.53
CA ALA A 136 9.27 -4.54 -2.74
C ALA A 136 9.26 -6.08 -2.80
N LEU A 137 8.08 -6.71 -2.87
CA LEU A 137 7.94 -8.16 -2.96
C LEU A 137 8.18 -8.71 -4.38
N THR A 138 7.82 -7.95 -5.42
CA THR A 138 7.70 -8.49 -6.79
C THR A 138 8.71 -7.93 -7.79
N ASN A 139 9.32 -6.76 -7.56
CA ASN A 139 10.02 -6.04 -8.61
C ASN A 139 11.51 -6.37 -8.67
N PHE A 140 12.01 -6.86 -9.80
CA PHE A 140 13.44 -7.11 -10.04
C PHE A 140 14.27 -5.83 -10.21
N GLY A 141 13.64 -4.68 -10.40
CA GLY A 141 14.29 -3.38 -10.59
C GLY A 141 15.25 -2.99 -9.47
N TYR A 142 15.00 -3.44 -8.24
CA TYR A 142 15.94 -3.27 -7.10
C TYR A 142 17.31 -3.91 -7.33
N PHE A 143 17.40 -4.85 -8.28
CA PHE A 143 18.59 -5.60 -8.62
C PHE A 143 19.10 -5.31 -10.05
N ALA A 144 18.48 -4.37 -10.78
CA ALA A 144 18.75 -4.17 -12.21
C ALA A 144 20.16 -3.65 -12.52
N HIS A 145 20.81 -2.95 -11.58
CA HIS A 145 22.14 -2.34 -11.76
C HIS A 145 23.29 -3.24 -11.28
N ILE A 146 22.99 -4.51 -11.06
CA ILE A 146 23.88 -5.48 -10.43
C ILE A 146 24.15 -6.59 -11.44
N GLY A 147 25.42 -7.00 -11.57
CA GLY A 147 25.80 -8.03 -12.52
C GLY A 147 25.08 -9.34 -12.22
N LYS A 148 24.65 -10.09 -13.25
CA LYS A 148 23.91 -11.36 -13.10
C LYS A 148 24.61 -12.39 -12.20
N ASN A 149 25.94 -12.29 -12.03
CA ASN A 149 26.74 -13.20 -11.23
C ASN A 149 27.01 -12.69 -9.79
N GLU A 150 26.53 -11.49 -9.43
CA GLU A 150 26.74 -10.93 -8.08
C GLU A 150 25.71 -11.45 -7.06
N PHE A 151 24.57 -11.97 -7.52
CA PHE A 151 23.55 -12.56 -6.65
C PHE A 151 23.26 -14.02 -6.97
N THR A 152 23.04 -14.79 -5.92
CA THR A 152 22.42 -16.11 -5.98
C THR A 152 20.90 -15.96 -5.90
N GLU A 153 20.18 -16.89 -6.52
CA GLU A 153 18.72 -17.07 -6.34
C GLU A 153 17.86 -15.87 -6.80
N LEU A 154 18.37 -15.04 -7.71
CA LEU A 154 17.69 -13.80 -8.10
C LEU A 154 16.27 -14.03 -8.64
N GLU A 155 16.08 -15.06 -9.47
CA GLU A 155 14.78 -15.41 -10.05
C GLU A 155 13.80 -15.94 -9.00
N GLU A 156 14.31 -16.67 -8.01
CA GLU A 156 13.53 -17.26 -6.92
C GLU A 156 13.16 -16.22 -5.86
N ALA A 157 13.98 -15.18 -5.68
CA ALA A 157 13.76 -14.11 -4.74
C ALA A 157 12.66 -13.12 -5.18
N SER A 158 11.64 -13.56 -5.90
CA SER A 158 10.50 -12.73 -6.29
C SER A 158 9.19 -13.47 -6.17
N VAL A 159 8.21 -12.80 -5.57
CA VAL A 159 6.85 -13.34 -5.49
C VAL A 159 6.07 -12.90 -6.73
N PRO A 160 5.44 -13.81 -7.50
CA PRO A 160 4.56 -13.41 -8.58
C PRO A 160 3.42 -12.51 -8.07
N ARG A 161 3.15 -11.39 -8.76
CA ARG A 161 2.13 -10.42 -8.32
C ARG A 161 0.75 -11.06 -8.10
N PHE A 162 0.32 -11.94 -9.01
CA PHE A 162 -0.97 -12.62 -8.86
C PHE A 162 -0.99 -13.64 -7.71
N ALA A 163 0.15 -14.17 -7.28
CA ALA A 163 0.21 -14.99 -6.06
C ALA A 163 -0.13 -14.15 -4.82
N LEU A 164 0.37 -12.91 -4.73
CA LEU A 164 0.01 -11.99 -3.64
C LEU A 164 -1.49 -11.65 -3.65
N THR A 165 -2.07 -11.45 -4.84
CA THR A 165 -3.53 -11.23 -4.99
C THR A 165 -4.32 -12.46 -4.55
N ALA A 166 -3.94 -13.66 -5.01
CA ALA A 166 -4.59 -14.91 -4.62
C ALA A 166 -4.54 -15.13 -3.11
N ILE A 167 -3.38 -14.93 -2.47
CA ILE A 167 -3.27 -14.98 -1.01
C ILE A 167 -4.27 -14.01 -0.35
N GLY A 168 -4.33 -12.76 -0.81
CA GLY A 168 -5.26 -11.76 -0.27
C GLY A 168 -6.72 -12.20 -0.40
N GLU A 169 -7.13 -12.69 -1.56
CA GLU A 169 -8.49 -13.18 -1.82
C GLU A 169 -8.85 -14.39 -0.94
N MET A 170 -7.93 -15.33 -0.78
CA MET A 170 -8.16 -16.52 0.03
C MET A 170 -8.27 -16.24 1.53
N MET A 171 -7.67 -15.13 1.98
CA MET A 171 -7.72 -14.69 3.38
C MET A 171 -9.05 -14.01 3.75
N ILE A 172 -9.89 -13.65 2.78
CA ILE A 172 -11.19 -13.01 3.03
C ILE A 172 -12.25 -14.10 3.22
N ARG A 173 -13.01 -14.00 4.31
CA ARG A 173 -14.16 -14.87 4.55
C ARG A 173 -15.30 -14.47 3.61
N LYS A 174 -15.76 -15.40 2.78
CA LYS A 174 -16.95 -15.22 1.94
C LYS A 174 -18.18 -15.63 2.76
N THR A 175 -18.92 -14.67 3.31
CA THR A 175 -20.19 -14.96 4.00
C THR A 175 -21.36 -14.75 3.02
N PRO A 176 -22.27 -15.73 2.84
CA PRO A 176 -23.40 -15.62 1.91
C PRO A 176 -24.48 -14.59 2.31
N GLU A 177 -24.50 -14.13 3.56
CA GLU A 177 -25.61 -13.31 4.11
C GLU A 177 -25.23 -11.86 4.43
N ASP A 178 -24.01 -11.43 4.13
CA ASP A 178 -23.54 -10.14 4.61
C ASP A 178 -24.05 -9.00 3.71
N GLY A 179 -25.09 -8.32 4.20
CA GLY A 179 -25.45 -6.97 3.79
C GLY A 179 -24.34 -5.95 4.13
N ASP A 180 -24.61 -4.93 4.95
CA ASP A 180 -23.71 -3.80 5.24
C ASP A 180 -22.51 -4.12 6.19
N ARG A 181 -22.20 -5.40 6.42
CA ARG A 181 -21.13 -5.84 7.33
C ARG A 181 -19.75 -5.70 6.67
N LEU A 182 -18.75 -5.40 7.51
CA LEU A 182 -17.37 -5.31 7.04
C LEU A 182 -16.87 -6.70 6.63
N PRO A 183 -16.13 -6.82 5.51
CA PRO A 183 -15.45 -8.06 5.19
C PRO A 183 -14.52 -8.47 6.34
N GLU A 184 -14.56 -9.74 6.70
CA GLU A 184 -13.74 -10.33 7.75
C GLU A 184 -12.61 -11.18 7.13
N LEU A 185 -11.47 -11.22 7.82
CA LEU A 185 -10.39 -12.14 7.45
C LEU A 185 -10.51 -13.46 8.21
N LEU A 186 -9.90 -14.52 7.67
CA LEU A 186 -9.70 -15.76 8.40
C LEU A 186 -8.94 -15.49 9.71
N GLY A 187 -9.41 -16.08 10.82
CA GLY A 187 -8.65 -16.08 12.07
C GLY A 187 -7.48 -17.08 12.01
N PHE A 188 -6.53 -16.97 12.95
CA PHE A 188 -5.31 -17.82 12.95
C PHE A 188 -5.60 -19.33 12.97
N VAL A 189 -6.58 -19.78 13.75
CA VAL A 189 -6.96 -21.21 13.82
C VAL A 189 -7.56 -21.68 12.49
N GLU A 190 -8.39 -20.85 11.84
CA GLU A 190 -8.99 -21.18 10.56
C GLU A 190 -7.93 -21.17 9.43
N PHE A 191 -7.02 -20.21 9.47
CA PHE A 191 -5.87 -20.10 8.58
C PHE A 191 -4.99 -21.36 8.64
N THR A 192 -4.56 -21.78 9.83
CA THR A 192 -3.69 -22.94 10.01
C THR A 192 -4.37 -24.22 9.54
N LYS A 193 -5.66 -24.38 9.86
CA LYS A 193 -6.47 -25.49 9.34
C LYS A 193 -6.50 -25.50 7.81
N LYS A 194 -6.84 -24.39 7.16
CA LYS A 194 -6.88 -24.29 5.70
C LYS A 194 -5.52 -24.51 5.04
N LEU A 195 -4.45 -23.97 5.63
CA LEU A 195 -3.09 -24.19 5.14
C LEU A 195 -2.69 -25.67 5.20
N ASN A 196 -3.19 -26.44 6.17
CA ASN A 196 -2.89 -27.88 6.24
C ASN A 196 -3.77 -28.73 5.32
N GLU A 197 -5.02 -28.34 5.11
CA GLU A 197 -6.02 -29.16 4.42
C GLU A 197 -6.17 -28.84 2.92
N SER A 198 -5.82 -27.63 2.47
CA SER A 198 -6.07 -27.18 1.10
C SER A 198 -4.78 -27.07 0.28
N PRO A 199 -4.56 -27.94 -0.73
CA PRO A 199 -3.40 -27.87 -1.61
C PRO A 199 -3.30 -26.55 -2.39
N ASP A 200 -4.44 -25.98 -2.79
CA ASP A 200 -4.48 -24.67 -3.46
C ASP A 200 -4.00 -23.55 -2.53
N PHE A 201 -4.42 -23.58 -1.26
CA PHE A 201 -3.98 -22.61 -0.25
C PHE A 201 -2.47 -22.71 -0.01
N GLN A 202 -1.96 -23.95 0.12
CA GLN A 202 -0.52 -24.21 0.25
C GLN A 202 0.27 -23.69 -0.93
N LYS A 203 -0.18 -23.96 -2.16
CA LYS A 203 0.48 -23.55 -3.40
C LYS A 203 0.73 -22.04 -3.46
N TRP A 204 -0.25 -21.23 -3.08
CA TRP A 204 -0.09 -19.78 -3.15
C TRP A 204 0.86 -19.24 -2.09
N PHE A 205 0.76 -19.74 -0.86
CA PHE A 205 1.69 -19.36 0.21
C PHE A 205 3.12 -19.85 -0.06
N HIS A 206 3.29 -20.98 -0.74
CA HIS A 206 4.61 -21.49 -1.11
C HIS A 206 5.44 -20.48 -1.92
N TYR A 207 4.83 -19.72 -2.85
CA TYR A 207 5.55 -18.67 -3.58
C TYR A 207 6.13 -17.60 -2.66
N LEU A 208 5.41 -17.24 -1.59
CA LEU A 208 5.88 -16.29 -0.60
C LEU A 208 7.01 -16.90 0.24
N GLU A 209 6.83 -18.13 0.71
CA GLU A 209 7.82 -18.84 1.51
C GLU A 209 9.15 -18.99 0.78
N ALA A 210 9.09 -19.59 -0.42
CA ALA A 210 10.25 -19.87 -1.24
C ALA A 210 10.99 -18.61 -1.68
N ALA A 211 10.31 -17.46 -1.81
CA ALA A 211 10.94 -16.24 -2.28
C ALA A 211 11.64 -15.45 -1.16
N ILE A 212 11.09 -15.43 0.06
CA ILE A 212 11.55 -14.47 1.08
C ILE A 212 11.64 -15.00 2.51
N LEU A 213 11.11 -16.19 2.84
CA LEU A 213 11.01 -16.64 4.23
C LEU A 213 11.89 -17.87 4.55
N THR A 214 12.01 -18.80 3.60
CA THR A 214 12.79 -20.04 3.79
C THR A 214 14.29 -19.79 3.64
N ASP A 215 15.09 -20.54 4.40
CA ASP A 215 16.57 -20.60 4.31
C ASP A 215 17.26 -19.23 4.41
N GLN A 216 16.69 -18.30 5.17
CA GLN A 216 17.26 -16.97 5.32
C GLN A 216 18.61 -17.04 6.03
N LYS A 217 19.62 -16.44 5.40
CA LYS A 217 20.96 -16.27 5.94
C LYS A 217 21.46 -14.89 5.57
N GLN A 218 22.11 -14.22 6.52
CA GLN A 218 22.74 -12.94 6.23
C GLN A 218 23.83 -13.14 5.18
N SER A 219 23.62 -12.56 4.00
CA SER A 219 24.58 -12.64 2.90
C SER A 219 24.44 -11.44 1.97
N LEU A 220 25.57 -10.82 1.64
CA LEU A 220 25.63 -9.74 0.65
C LEU A 220 25.33 -10.22 -0.77
N THR A 221 25.34 -11.53 -1.03
CA THR A 221 25.07 -12.12 -2.34
C THR A 221 23.73 -12.86 -2.41
N SER A 222 22.95 -12.93 -1.33
CA SER A 222 21.62 -13.57 -1.39
C SER A 222 20.55 -12.56 -1.80
N ALA A 223 19.92 -12.78 -2.96
CA ALA A 223 18.81 -11.93 -3.39
C ALA A 223 17.60 -12.03 -2.44
N ARG A 224 17.37 -13.21 -1.85
CA ARG A 224 16.30 -13.43 -0.86
C ARG A 224 16.50 -12.57 0.39
N TRP A 225 17.73 -12.57 0.93
CA TRP A 225 18.09 -11.74 2.08
C TRP A 225 17.88 -10.25 1.80
N HIS A 226 18.39 -9.75 0.66
CA HIS A 226 18.16 -8.35 0.28
C HIS A 226 16.69 -8.04 0.10
N ARG A 227 15.90 -8.95 -0.47
CA ARG A 227 14.46 -8.74 -0.59
C ARG A 227 13.78 -8.62 0.77
N LEU A 228 14.14 -9.47 1.73
CA LEU A 228 13.63 -9.35 3.08
C LEU A 228 13.92 -7.97 3.69
N LEU A 229 15.15 -7.47 3.53
CA LEU A 229 15.54 -6.13 4.00
C LEU A 229 14.78 -5.01 3.28
N ILE A 230 14.57 -5.12 1.95
CA ILE A 230 13.78 -4.17 1.15
C ILE A 230 12.34 -4.12 1.70
N VAL A 231 11.71 -5.28 1.87
CA VAL A 231 10.34 -5.39 2.38
C VAL A 231 10.25 -4.80 3.79
N ALA A 232 11.21 -5.08 4.67
CA ALA A 232 11.28 -4.49 6.00
C ALA A 232 11.30 -2.95 5.95
N SER A 233 12.18 -2.39 5.13
CA SER A 233 12.37 -0.94 4.99
C SER A 233 11.11 -0.25 4.46
N ILE A 234 10.54 -0.80 3.39
CA ILE A 234 9.34 -0.23 2.75
C ILE A 234 8.09 -0.43 3.61
N MET A 235 7.95 -1.57 4.29
CA MET A 235 6.84 -1.80 5.22
C MET A 235 6.89 -0.81 6.39
N ARG A 236 8.08 -0.56 6.97
CA ARG A 236 8.25 0.41 8.05
C ARG A 236 7.91 1.84 7.64
N ALA A 237 8.35 2.23 6.45
CA ALA A 237 7.98 3.49 5.83
C ALA A 237 6.45 3.59 5.63
N PHE A 238 5.81 2.50 5.22
CA PHE A 238 4.37 2.44 5.05
C PHE A 238 3.60 2.55 6.38
N VAL A 239 4.05 1.86 7.43
CA VAL A 239 3.49 1.99 8.79
C VAL A 239 3.59 3.44 9.27
N SER A 240 4.75 4.08 9.08
CA SER A 240 4.97 5.49 9.45
C SER A 240 4.09 6.45 8.63
N TYR A 241 3.83 6.13 7.37
CA TYR A 241 2.86 6.85 6.54
C TYR A 241 1.42 6.71 7.05
N LEU A 242 1.04 5.52 7.49
CA LEU A 242 -0.29 5.22 8.03
C LEU A 242 -0.51 5.82 9.43
N ASP A 243 0.54 6.00 10.24
CA ASP A 243 0.48 6.62 11.58
C ASP A 243 1.54 7.73 11.77
N PRO A 244 1.43 8.86 11.06
CA PRO A 244 2.45 9.91 11.08
C PRO A 244 2.59 10.59 12.44
N LYS A 245 1.53 10.53 13.28
CA LYS A 245 1.52 11.10 14.63
C LYS A 245 1.89 10.08 15.71
N LYS A 246 2.22 8.83 15.34
CA LYS A 246 2.67 7.77 16.25
C LYS A 246 1.68 7.54 17.41
N ARG A 247 0.38 7.59 17.10
CA ARG A 247 -0.67 7.45 18.12
C ARG A 247 -1.04 6.00 18.39
N GLN A 248 -0.75 5.12 17.44
CA GLN A 248 -1.14 3.70 17.45
C GLN A 248 0.09 2.79 17.42
N THR A 249 1.21 3.26 16.87
CA THR A 249 2.44 2.50 16.69
C THR A 249 3.63 3.16 17.37
N ALA A 250 4.58 2.35 17.82
CA ALA A 250 5.82 2.86 18.42
C ALA A 250 6.72 3.46 17.31
N PRO A 251 7.39 4.61 17.56
CA PRO A 251 8.36 5.17 16.63
C PRO A 251 9.48 4.17 16.37
N ARG A 252 9.75 3.89 15.09
CA ARG A 252 10.84 3.02 14.67
C ARG A 252 11.56 3.66 13.50
N GLN A 253 12.88 3.50 13.48
CA GLN A 253 13.71 3.95 12.36
C GLN A 253 13.91 2.81 11.36
N ILE A 254 14.21 3.20 10.12
CA ILE A 254 14.57 2.29 9.05
C ILE A 254 16.05 1.92 9.25
N ALA A 255 16.26 0.72 9.76
CA ALA A 255 17.57 0.12 9.97
C ALA A 255 17.91 -0.83 8.81
N TYR A 256 19.13 -1.38 8.82
CA TYR A 256 19.60 -2.46 7.94
C TYR A 256 19.92 -2.08 6.49
N LEU A 257 19.89 -0.79 6.13
CA LEU A 257 20.37 -0.34 4.82
C LEU A 257 21.87 -0.63 4.64
N ASP A 258 22.63 -0.60 5.73
CA ASP A 258 24.04 -0.96 5.82
C ASP A 258 24.30 -2.47 5.64
N GLN A 259 23.28 -3.31 5.82
CA GLN A 259 23.33 -4.74 5.60
C GLN A 259 22.96 -5.15 4.17
N MET A 260 22.51 -4.19 3.35
CA MET A 260 22.21 -4.40 1.94
C MET A 260 23.46 -4.27 1.07
N ASN A 261 23.39 -4.82 -0.14
CA ASN A 261 24.33 -4.44 -1.19
C ASN A 261 24.17 -2.93 -1.46
N PRO A 262 25.25 -2.14 -1.58
CA PRO A 262 25.16 -0.68 -1.69
C PRO A 262 24.24 -0.18 -2.81
N LYS A 263 24.27 -0.84 -3.99
CA LYS A 263 23.41 -0.48 -5.12
C LYS A 263 21.93 -0.76 -4.85
N VAL A 264 21.63 -1.84 -4.11
CA VAL A 264 20.26 -2.14 -3.66
C VAL A 264 19.83 -1.09 -2.64
N ALA A 265 20.70 -0.74 -1.70
CA ALA A 265 20.43 0.27 -0.68
C ALA A 265 20.11 1.64 -1.31
N GLU A 266 20.83 2.03 -2.37
CA GLU A 266 20.58 3.26 -3.13
C GLU A 266 19.17 3.30 -3.73
N GLU A 267 18.71 2.21 -4.36
CA GLU A 267 17.35 2.12 -4.89
C GLU A 267 16.29 2.19 -3.79
N VAL A 268 16.54 1.54 -2.64
CA VAL A 268 15.65 1.65 -1.47
C VAL A 268 15.62 3.08 -0.92
N VAL A 269 16.76 3.76 -0.80
CA VAL A 269 16.82 5.15 -0.33
C VAL A 269 16.07 6.09 -1.28
N LYS A 270 16.18 5.88 -2.60
CA LYS A 270 15.42 6.62 -3.60
C LYS A 270 13.92 6.41 -3.41
N GLU A 271 13.48 5.17 -3.18
CA GLU A 271 12.08 4.87 -2.88
C GLU A 271 11.59 5.61 -1.63
N LEU A 272 12.37 5.56 -0.55
CA LEU A 272 12.04 6.21 0.71
C LEU A 272 11.94 7.74 0.57
N LYS A 273 12.82 8.36 -0.23
CA LYS A 273 12.74 9.79 -0.57
C LYS A 273 11.45 10.15 -1.28
N GLU A 274 11.04 9.35 -2.26
CA GLU A 274 9.78 9.58 -2.96
C GLU A 274 8.54 9.36 -2.05
N MET A 275 8.67 8.53 -1.00
CA MET A 275 7.68 8.39 0.07
C MET A 275 7.71 9.53 1.10
N LYS A 276 8.70 10.43 1.04
CA LYS A 276 8.98 11.48 2.03
C LYS A 276 9.33 10.94 3.41
N MET A 277 10.15 9.89 3.45
CA MET A 277 10.53 9.15 4.66
C MET A 277 12.01 9.28 5.00
N GLU A 278 12.69 10.31 4.49
CA GLU A 278 14.12 10.55 4.71
C GLU A 278 14.48 10.71 6.19
N SER A 279 13.56 11.31 6.97
CA SER A 279 13.75 11.51 8.41
C SER A 279 13.76 10.22 9.23
N LEU A 280 13.39 9.08 8.63
CA LEU A 280 13.40 7.77 9.28
C LEU A 280 14.66 6.96 8.99
N ILE A 281 15.49 7.41 8.05
CA ILE A 281 16.70 6.70 7.63
C ILE A 281 17.80 6.90 8.68
N VAL A 282 18.33 5.80 9.22
CA VAL A 282 19.52 5.84 10.09
C VAL A 282 20.75 5.66 9.24
N LEU A 283 21.63 6.65 9.23
CA LEU A 283 22.94 6.48 8.63
C LEU A 283 23.85 5.67 9.58
N PRO A 284 24.78 4.86 9.05
CA PRO A 284 25.63 3.96 9.84
C PRO A 284 26.33 4.64 11.03
N ASP A 285 26.68 5.92 10.90
CA ASP A 285 27.38 6.70 11.93
C ASP A 285 26.52 7.02 13.18
N GLN A 286 25.21 6.74 13.13
CA GLN A 286 24.26 7.07 14.21
C GLN A 286 23.79 5.83 15.01
N GLN A 287 24.29 4.63 14.73
CA GLN A 287 23.86 3.38 15.40
C GLN A 287 24.69 3.00 16.64
N LYS A 288 25.43 3.93 17.25
CA LYS A 288 26.23 3.68 18.47
C LYS A 288 25.37 3.62 19.73
#